data_AF-A0A511QZ25-F1
#
_entry.id   AF-A0A511QZ25-F1
#
_cell.length_a   1.000
_cell.length_b   1.000
_cell.length_c   1.000
_cell.angle_alpha   90.00
_cell.angle_beta   90.00
_cell.angle_gamma   90.00
#
_symmetry.space_group_name_H-M   'P 1'
#
loop_
_entity.id
_entity.type
_entity.pdbx_description
1 polymer ?
#
loop_
_entity_poly.entity_id
_entity_poly.type
_entity_poly.pdbx_seq_one_letter_code
_entity_poly.pdbx_strand_id
1 'polypeptide(L)'
;MIIKDPEVSILASISQALQAEYQSENREWEGSPFAWIRTRPSRQVGAIGEKLVSGWLAARGFNVVRAGDSDADRVIEGKRVEIKFSTLWENGRYKFQQLRDQRYDLVICLGISPFSAHCWVIPKEDIIQLWKVEHKIMSQHGGQDGADTAWIDVLVESPSEWLNRYGGSLSDAILRLSEITGFKVRKLQDELEE
;
A
#
# COMPACT_ATOMS: atom_id res chain seq x y z
N MET A 1 17.09 -39.14 -2.55
CA MET A 1 18.41 -38.56 -2.19
C MET A 1 18.67 -38.94 -0.73
N ILE A 2 19.82 -39.51 -0.40
CA ILE A 2 20.12 -39.99 0.97
C ILE A 2 21.21 -39.08 1.56
N ILE A 3 20.92 -38.44 2.68
CA ILE A 3 21.91 -37.67 3.46
C ILE A 3 22.82 -38.68 4.17
N LYS A 4 24.12 -38.63 3.89
CA LYS A 4 25.12 -39.57 4.44
C LYS A 4 25.87 -39.01 5.66
N ASP A 5 25.93 -37.70 5.78
CA ASP A 5 26.63 -37.00 6.85
C ASP A 5 25.68 -36.81 8.05
N PRO A 6 26.01 -37.31 9.25
CA PRO A 6 25.20 -37.14 10.45
C PRO A 6 24.93 -35.67 10.82
N GLU A 7 25.90 -34.77 10.60
CA GLU A 7 25.74 -33.33 10.89
C GLU A 7 24.73 -32.70 9.93
N VAL A 8 24.76 -33.10 8.65
CA VAL A 8 23.77 -32.64 7.67
C VAL A 8 22.37 -33.16 8.00
N SER A 9 22.25 -34.37 8.58
CA SER A 9 20.96 -34.88 9.06
C SER A 9 20.40 -34.04 10.21
N ILE A 10 21.25 -33.67 11.17
CA ILE A 10 20.88 -32.77 12.28
C ILE A 10 20.42 -31.41 11.73
N LEU A 11 21.20 -30.82 10.82
CA LEU A 11 20.86 -29.54 10.20
C LEU A 11 19.57 -29.62 9.37
N ALA A 12 19.33 -30.72 8.64
CA ALA A 12 18.11 -30.94 7.88
C ALA A 12 16.88 -31.05 8.79
N SER A 13 17.00 -31.71 9.94
CA SER A 13 15.92 -31.78 10.94
C SER A 13 15.63 -30.41 11.55
N ILE A 14 16.66 -29.61 11.88
CA ILE A 14 16.48 -28.22 12.33
C ILE A 14 15.80 -27.40 11.24
N SER A 15 16.25 -27.53 9.98
CA SER A 15 15.65 -26.83 8.85
C SER A 15 14.19 -27.20 8.62
N GLN A 16 13.79 -28.46 8.83
CA GLN A 16 12.39 -28.89 8.72
C GLN A 16 11.53 -28.36 9.87
N ALA A 17 12.06 -28.34 11.11
CA ALA A 17 11.38 -27.74 12.24
C ALA A 17 11.14 -26.24 12.01
N LEU A 18 12.17 -25.53 11.53
CA LEU A 18 12.06 -24.12 11.14
C LEU A 18 11.07 -23.94 9.99
N GLN A 19 11.08 -24.79 8.95
CA GLN A 19 10.17 -24.67 7.81
C GLN A 19 8.70 -24.62 8.21
N ALA A 20 8.29 -25.35 9.26
CA ALA A 20 6.92 -25.32 9.75
C ALA A 20 6.50 -23.94 10.29
N GLU A 21 7.44 -23.18 10.85
CA GLU A 21 7.23 -21.81 11.34
C GLU A 21 7.04 -20.81 10.19
N TYR A 22 7.70 -21.03 9.05
CA TYR A 22 7.63 -20.13 7.87
C TYR A 22 6.61 -20.55 6.80
N GLN A 23 6.01 -21.75 6.89
CA GLN A 23 5.03 -22.23 5.90
C GLN A 23 3.66 -21.53 5.98
N SER A 24 3.30 -20.96 7.14
CA SER A 24 2.06 -20.21 7.33
C SER A 24 1.96 -18.99 6.40
N GLU A 25 3.07 -18.27 6.22
CA GLU A 25 3.16 -17.03 5.44
C GLU A 25 2.70 -17.16 3.99
N ASN A 26 2.95 -18.32 3.37
CA ASN A 26 2.62 -18.55 1.96
C ASN A 26 1.22 -19.11 1.77
N ARG A 27 0.68 -19.85 2.75
CA ARG A 27 -0.66 -20.45 2.63
C ARG A 27 -1.77 -19.40 2.59
N GLU A 28 -1.63 -18.30 3.33
CA GLU A 28 -2.62 -17.21 3.32
C GLU A 28 -2.82 -16.61 1.93
N TRP A 29 -1.77 -16.63 1.10
CA TRP A 29 -1.77 -16.08 -0.26
C TRP A 29 -2.02 -17.14 -1.33
N GLU A 30 -2.21 -18.40 -0.94
CA GLU A 30 -2.50 -19.47 -1.90
C GLU A 30 -3.82 -19.20 -2.62
N GLY A 31 -3.80 -19.22 -3.96
CA GLY A 31 -4.96 -18.88 -4.79
C GLY A 31 -5.26 -17.38 -4.91
N SER A 32 -4.52 -16.50 -4.22
CA SER A 32 -4.69 -15.05 -4.36
C SER A 32 -4.26 -14.56 -5.74
N PRO A 33 -5.04 -13.68 -6.41
CA PRO A 33 -4.62 -13.03 -7.66
C PRO A 33 -3.42 -12.09 -7.47
N PHE A 34 -3.07 -11.78 -6.22
CA PHE A 34 -1.99 -10.87 -5.85
C PHE A 34 -0.74 -11.58 -5.31
N ALA A 35 -0.78 -12.90 -5.10
CA ALA A 35 0.30 -13.68 -4.51
C ALA A 35 1.66 -13.45 -5.18
N TRP A 36 1.66 -13.35 -6.51
CA TRP A 36 2.87 -13.15 -7.30
C TRP A 36 3.61 -11.85 -6.97
N ILE A 37 2.91 -10.82 -6.47
CA ILE A 37 3.51 -9.52 -6.12
C ILE A 37 4.51 -9.67 -4.99
N ARG A 38 4.24 -10.53 -3.99
CA ARG A 38 5.15 -10.79 -2.86
C ARG A 38 6.49 -11.41 -3.27
N THR A 39 6.53 -12.05 -4.43
CA THR A 39 7.76 -12.64 -4.99
C THR A 39 8.68 -11.61 -5.66
N ARG A 40 8.25 -10.34 -5.77
CA ARG A 40 8.99 -9.30 -6.47
C ARG A 40 9.88 -8.50 -5.50
N PRO A 41 11.03 -7.99 -5.96
CA PRO A 41 11.85 -7.08 -5.16
C PRO A 41 11.09 -5.80 -4.78
N SER A 42 11.40 -5.22 -3.61
CA SER A 42 10.72 -4.03 -3.07
C SER A 42 10.54 -2.88 -4.07
N ARG A 43 11.58 -2.56 -4.86
CA ARG A 43 11.49 -1.51 -5.91
C ARG A 43 10.45 -1.83 -6.99
N GLN A 44 10.35 -3.10 -7.38
CA GLN A 44 9.33 -3.55 -8.34
C GLN A 44 7.94 -3.54 -7.72
N VAL A 45 7.83 -3.88 -6.42
CA VAL A 45 6.56 -3.84 -5.68
C VAL A 45 5.98 -2.43 -5.65
N GLY A 46 6.78 -1.40 -5.39
CA GLY A 46 6.34 0.00 -5.48
C GLY A 46 5.83 0.37 -6.88
N ALA A 47 6.61 0.05 -7.92
CA ALA A 47 6.21 0.30 -9.30
C ALA A 47 4.96 -0.49 -9.74
N ILE A 48 4.72 -1.66 -9.18
CA ILE A 48 3.48 -2.44 -9.38
C ILE A 48 2.32 -1.73 -8.72
N GLY A 49 2.46 -1.29 -7.47
CA GLY A 49 1.45 -0.51 -6.75
C GLY A 49 1.01 0.74 -7.51
N GLU A 50 1.97 1.53 -8.00
CA GLU A 50 1.68 2.67 -8.86
C GLU A 50 0.85 2.30 -10.10
N LYS A 51 1.19 1.19 -10.77
CA LYS A 51 0.48 0.72 -11.96
C LYS A 51 -0.92 0.22 -11.62
N LEU A 52 -1.10 -0.48 -10.49
CA LEU A 52 -2.40 -0.93 -10.03
C LEU A 52 -3.33 0.25 -9.76
N VAL A 53 -2.87 1.26 -9.01
CA VAL A 53 -3.64 2.48 -8.74
C VAL A 53 -3.95 3.22 -10.04
N SER A 54 -2.94 3.40 -10.91
CA SER A 54 -3.13 4.11 -12.19
C SER A 54 -4.15 3.40 -13.09
N GLY A 55 -4.04 2.08 -13.25
CA GLY A 55 -4.92 1.29 -14.09
C GLY A 55 -6.34 1.22 -13.52
N TRP A 56 -6.48 1.07 -12.20
CA TRP A 56 -7.76 1.08 -11.52
C TRP A 56 -8.49 2.41 -11.70
N LEU A 57 -7.82 3.55 -11.44
CA LEU A 57 -8.43 4.87 -11.58
C LEU A 57 -8.76 5.20 -13.05
N ALA A 58 -7.88 4.85 -13.99
CA ALA A 58 -8.17 5.00 -15.41
C ALA A 58 -9.39 4.17 -15.85
N ALA A 59 -9.53 2.94 -15.35
CA ALA A 59 -10.72 2.11 -15.59
C ALA A 59 -12.00 2.70 -14.98
N ARG A 60 -11.88 3.56 -13.96
CA ARG A 60 -13.00 4.35 -13.39
C ARG A 60 -13.19 5.70 -14.09
N GLY A 61 -12.50 5.94 -15.20
CA GLY A 61 -12.65 7.13 -16.03
C GLY A 61 -11.85 8.35 -15.59
N PHE A 62 -11.02 8.26 -14.53
CA PHE A 62 -10.14 9.35 -14.15
C PHE A 62 -9.05 9.56 -15.21
N ASN A 63 -8.72 10.81 -15.50
CA ASN A 63 -7.53 11.19 -16.23
C ASN A 63 -6.29 11.00 -15.33
N VAL A 64 -5.46 10.03 -15.66
CA VAL A 64 -4.24 9.67 -14.92
C VAL A 64 -3.03 9.81 -15.84
N VAL A 65 -2.11 10.72 -15.51
CA VAL A 65 -0.85 10.92 -16.24
C VAL A 65 0.35 10.87 -15.29
N ARG A 66 1.57 10.71 -15.83
CA ARG A 66 2.79 10.83 -15.02
C ARG A 66 3.05 12.28 -14.61
N ALA A 67 3.56 12.51 -13.40
CA ALA A 67 3.85 13.86 -12.92
C ALA A 67 5.03 14.55 -13.63
N GLY A 68 5.96 13.77 -14.19
CA GLY A 68 7.09 14.28 -14.97
C GLY A 68 8.32 14.71 -14.14
N ASP A 69 8.23 14.64 -12.82
CA ASP A 69 9.32 14.87 -11.86
C ASP A 69 9.31 13.80 -10.76
N SER A 70 10.19 13.91 -9.76
CA SER A 70 10.31 12.95 -8.66
C SER A 70 9.52 13.31 -7.40
N ASP A 71 8.78 14.41 -7.40
CA ASP A 71 8.07 14.89 -6.20
C ASP A 71 6.64 14.33 -6.09
N ALA A 72 6.16 13.66 -7.13
CA ALA A 72 4.90 12.92 -7.16
C ALA A 72 4.96 11.81 -8.21
N ASP A 73 4.19 10.75 -8.04
CA ASP A 73 4.13 9.65 -9.01
C ASP A 73 3.24 10.00 -10.20
N ARG A 74 2.06 10.55 -9.94
CA ARG A 74 1.03 10.81 -10.95
C ARG A 74 0.42 12.19 -10.80
N VAL A 75 -0.23 12.63 -11.87
CA VAL A 75 -1.23 13.70 -11.83
C VAL A 75 -2.58 13.07 -12.16
N ILE A 76 -3.53 13.20 -11.24
CA ILE A 76 -4.88 12.64 -11.35
C ILE A 76 -5.86 13.80 -11.25
N GLU A 77 -6.60 14.05 -12.33
CA GLU A 77 -7.55 15.18 -12.42
C GLU A 77 -6.93 16.51 -11.98
N GLY A 78 -5.71 16.77 -12.45
CA GLY A 78 -4.95 17.98 -12.13
C GLY A 78 -4.35 18.04 -10.72
N LYS A 79 -4.54 17.02 -9.88
CA LYS A 79 -3.90 16.89 -8.56
C LYS A 79 -2.63 16.07 -8.65
N ARG A 80 -1.54 16.55 -8.03
CA ARG A 80 -0.28 15.81 -7.90
C ARG A 80 -0.42 14.76 -6.80
N VAL A 81 -0.15 13.50 -7.13
CA VAL A 81 -0.43 12.35 -6.28
C VAL A 81 0.83 11.53 -6.04
N GLU A 82 1.14 11.33 -4.76
CA GLU A 82 2.07 10.29 -4.30
C GLU A 82 1.31 8.97 -4.09
N ILE A 83 1.87 7.84 -4.50
CA ILE A 83 1.26 6.51 -4.34
C ILE A 83 2.13 5.66 -3.42
N LYS A 84 1.56 5.23 -2.30
CA LYS A 84 2.19 4.25 -1.40
C LYS A 84 1.46 2.92 -1.47
N PHE A 85 2.22 1.84 -1.49
CA PHE A 85 1.69 0.49 -1.65
C PHE A 85 2.25 -0.45 -0.58
N SER A 86 1.38 -1.31 -0.05
CA SER A 86 1.75 -2.36 0.89
C SER A 86 0.97 -3.64 0.59
N THR A 87 1.64 -4.78 0.63
CA THR A 87 0.97 -6.06 0.87
C THR A 87 0.64 -6.22 2.35
N LEU A 88 -0.26 -7.12 2.71
CA LEU A 88 -0.48 -7.53 4.10
C LEU A 88 0.82 -8.13 4.67
N TRP A 89 1.25 -7.63 5.82
CA TRP A 89 2.34 -8.18 6.61
C TRP A 89 1.80 -9.23 7.58
N GLU A 90 2.66 -10.14 8.04
CA GLU A 90 2.30 -11.22 8.98
C GLU A 90 1.63 -10.74 10.26
N ASN A 91 1.95 -9.53 10.73
CA ASN A 91 1.33 -8.94 11.90
C ASN A 91 -0.08 -8.39 11.62
N GLY A 92 -0.65 -8.66 10.45
CA GLY A 92 -1.98 -8.22 10.03
C GLY A 92 -2.04 -6.75 9.62
N ARG A 93 -0.90 -6.14 9.25
CA ARG A 93 -0.79 -4.69 9.03
C ARG A 93 -0.38 -4.35 7.60
N TYR A 94 -0.80 -3.17 7.16
CA TYR A 94 -0.19 -2.48 6.02
C TYR A 94 0.77 -1.42 6.52
N LYS A 95 1.90 -1.26 5.82
CA LYS A 95 2.91 -0.28 6.17
C LYS A 95 3.27 0.59 4.98
N PHE A 96 2.80 1.83 5.01
CA PHE A 96 3.05 2.84 3.98
C PHE A 96 4.23 3.72 4.42
N GLN A 97 5.38 3.55 3.79
CA GLN A 97 6.62 4.19 4.22
C GLN A 97 7.05 5.33 3.31
N GLN A 98 8.02 6.11 3.78
CA GLN A 98 8.66 7.19 3.03
C GLN A 98 7.69 8.28 2.56
N LEU A 99 6.78 8.69 3.44
CA LEU A 99 6.02 9.91 3.25
C LEU A 99 6.95 11.08 3.56
N ARG A 100 7.12 11.99 2.59
CA ARG A 100 8.08 13.10 2.66
C ARG A 100 7.34 14.42 2.49
N ASP A 101 7.93 15.50 3.00
CA ASP A 101 7.45 16.85 2.73
C ASP A 101 7.89 17.33 1.33
N GLN A 102 7.36 16.70 0.28
CA GLN A 102 7.66 16.98 -1.13
C GLN A 102 6.43 17.55 -1.87
N ARG A 103 6.57 17.93 -3.14
CA ARG A 103 5.50 18.62 -3.90
C ARG A 103 4.45 17.65 -4.48
N TYR A 104 3.58 17.13 -3.61
CA TYR A 104 2.30 16.49 -3.97
C TYR A 104 1.12 17.15 -3.24
N ASP A 105 -0.09 17.01 -3.77
CA ASP A 105 -1.32 17.53 -3.17
C ASP A 105 -1.97 16.51 -2.22
N LEU A 106 -1.89 15.22 -2.58
CA LEU A 106 -2.46 14.13 -1.80
C LEU A 106 -1.64 12.85 -1.97
N VAL A 107 -1.80 11.91 -1.02
CA VAL A 107 -1.27 10.56 -1.10
C VAL A 107 -2.40 9.55 -1.25
N ILE A 108 -2.19 8.55 -2.11
CA ILE A 108 -3.03 7.35 -2.20
C ILE A 108 -2.26 6.19 -1.58
N CYS A 109 -2.80 5.62 -0.51
CA CYS A 109 -2.26 4.43 0.16
C CYS A 109 -3.09 3.21 -0.22
N LEU A 110 -2.54 2.31 -1.04
CA LEU A 110 -3.18 1.06 -1.46
C LEU A 110 -2.59 -0.13 -0.69
N GLY A 111 -3.39 -0.72 0.19
CA GLY A 111 -3.10 -1.96 0.89
C GLY A 111 -3.79 -3.14 0.22
N ILE A 112 -3.06 -4.23 -0.04
CA ILE A 112 -3.65 -5.47 -0.57
C ILE A 112 -3.47 -6.64 0.39
N SER A 113 -4.56 -7.34 0.64
CA SER A 113 -4.62 -8.63 1.33
C SER A 113 -4.82 -9.74 0.29
N PRO A 114 -4.74 -11.03 0.67
CA PRO A 114 -4.91 -12.13 -0.28
C PRO A 114 -6.14 -12.01 -1.19
N PHE A 115 -7.29 -11.61 -0.65
CA PHE A 115 -8.56 -11.55 -1.39
C PHE A 115 -9.33 -10.24 -1.21
N SER A 116 -8.68 -9.20 -0.68
CA SER A 116 -9.28 -7.89 -0.48
C SER A 116 -8.25 -6.78 -0.68
N ALA A 117 -8.72 -5.55 -0.86
CA ALA A 117 -7.89 -4.38 -0.97
C ALA A 117 -8.54 -3.20 -0.25
N HIS A 118 -7.71 -2.38 0.37
CA HIS A 118 -8.09 -1.20 1.10
C HIS A 118 -7.35 0.00 0.54
N CYS A 119 -8.01 1.15 0.47
CA CYS A 119 -7.42 2.34 -0.11
C CYS A 119 -7.82 3.57 0.70
N TRP A 120 -6.86 4.47 0.90
CA TRP A 120 -7.04 5.75 1.56
C TRP A 120 -6.47 6.88 0.71
N VAL A 121 -7.21 7.98 0.63
CA VAL A 121 -6.86 9.19 -0.13
C VAL A 121 -6.73 10.34 0.87
N ILE A 122 -5.50 10.72 1.17
CA ILE A 122 -5.18 11.62 2.29
C ILE A 122 -4.54 12.90 1.73
N PRO A 123 -5.10 14.09 1.97
CA PRO A 123 -4.47 15.36 1.61
C PRO A 123 -3.09 15.52 2.26
N LYS A 124 -2.14 16.18 1.58
CA LYS A 124 -0.80 16.42 2.12
C LYS A 124 -0.85 17.19 3.44
N GLU A 125 -1.70 18.20 3.53
CA GLU A 125 -1.87 19.02 4.75
C GLU A 125 -2.22 18.14 5.96
N ASP A 126 -3.09 17.15 5.77
CA ASP A 126 -3.48 16.21 6.81
C ASP A 126 -2.32 15.27 7.19
N ILE A 127 -1.52 14.81 6.23
CA ILE A 127 -0.29 14.04 6.51
C ILE A 127 0.67 14.86 7.39
N ILE A 128 0.90 16.13 7.03
CA ILE A 128 1.80 17.01 7.78
C ILE A 128 1.24 17.30 9.17
N GLN A 129 -0.06 17.56 9.30
CA GLN A 129 -0.73 17.77 10.57
C GLN A 129 -0.63 16.54 11.49
N LEU A 130 -0.98 15.36 10.96
CA LEU A 130 -0.92 14.09 11.70
C LEU A 130 0.51 13.75 12.16
N TRP A 131 1.51 14.15 11.37
CA TRP A 131 2.92 13.85 11.64
C TRP A 131 3.58 14.87 12.56
N LYS A 132 3.59 16.16 12.17
CA LYS A 132 4.38 17.21 12.81
C LYS A 132 3.66 17.89 13.97
N VAL A 133 2.33 17.78 14.05
CA VAL A 133 1.53 18.47 15.07
C VAL A 133 0.89 17.47 16.03
N GLU A 134 0.12 16.52 15.50
CA GLU A 134 -0.64 15.57 16.33
C GLU A 134 0.17 14.35 16.75
N HIS A 135 1.31 14.09 16.10
CA HIS A 135 2.17 12.93 16.36
C HIS A 135 1.42 11.58 16.32
N LYS A 136 0.34 11.50 15.53
CA LYS A 136 -0.46 10.29 15.31
C LYS A 136 0.19 9.31 14.34
N ILE A 137 1.08 9.81 13.48
CA ILE A 137 1.90 9.00 12.59
C ILE A 137 3.36 9.24 12.92
N MET A 138 4.15 8.17 13.01
CA MET A 138 5.51 8.26 13.55
C MET A 138 6.53 8.67 12.49
N SER A 139 7.57 9.37 12.94
CA SER A 139 8.81 9.53 12.18
C SER A 139 9.54 8.19 12.07
N GLN A 140 10.05 7.87 10.89
CA GLN A 140 11.00 6.77 10.72
C GLN A 140 12.39 7.25 11.20
N HIS A 141 12.92 6.68 12.28
CA HIS A 141 14.21 7.07 12.86
C HIS A 141 15.35 7.14 11.83
N GLY A 142 16.20 8.17 11.92
CA GLY A 142 17.52 8.14 11.27
C GLY A 142 18.35 9.43 11.32
N GLY A 143 19.00 9.72 12.46
CA GLY A 143 20.29 10.42 12.51
C GLY A 143 20.41 11.85 11.95
N GLN A 144 21.59 12.45 12.14
CA GLN A 144 21.87 13.89 12.07
C GLN A 144 21.71 14.59 10.70
N ASP A 145 21.33 13.89 9.62
CA ASP A 145 21.15 14.46 8.27
C ASP A 145 20.05 13.75 7.44
N GLY A 146 19.20 12.92 8.06
CA GLY A 146 18.15 12.18 7.36
C GLY A 146 16.94 13.07 7.05
N ALA A 147 16.63 13.29 5.77
CA ALA A 147 15.40 13.96 5.37
C ALA A 147 14.19 13.29 6.04
N ASP A 148 13.56 14.02 6.98
CA ASP A 148 12.45 13.58 7.81
C ASP A 148 11.41 12.83 6.96
N THR A 149 11.10 11.59 7.34
CA THR A 149 10.05 10.79 6.69
C THR A 149 9.08 10.22 7.71
N ALA A 150 7.81 10.17 7.34
CA ALA A 150 6.76 9.52 8.10
C ALA A 150 6.41 8.15 7.50
N TRP A 151 5.83 7.30 8.34
CA TRP A 151 5.09 6.12 7.90
C TRP A 151 3.64 6.16 8.38
N ILE A 152 2.76 5.46 7.68
CA ILE A 152 1.42 5.12 8.16
C ILE A 152 1.38 3.62 8.35
N ASP A 153 0.88 3.21 9.51
CA ASP A 153 0.69 1.83 9.85
C ASP A 153 -0.80 1.56 10.11
N VAL A 154 -1.37 0.58 9.42
CA VAL A 154 -2.80 0.23 9.49
C VAL A 154 -2.95 -1.23 9.89
N LEU A 155 -3.60 -1.48 11.03
CA LEU A 155 -4.08 -2.82 11.38
C LEU A 155 -5.36 -3.10 10.59
N VAL A 156 -5.37 -4.14 9.75
CA VAL A 156 -6.45 -4.37 8.78
C VAL A 156 -7.79 -4.68 9.45
N GLU A 157 -7.78 -5.51 10.48
CA GLU A 157 -9.00 -5.88 11.23
C GLU A 157 -9.55 -4.76 12.10
N SER A 158 -8.74 -3.75 12.39
CA SER A 158 -9.16 -2.61 13.21
C SER A 158 -8.37 -1.36 12.82
N PRO A 159 -8.67 -0.74 11.66
CA PRO A 159 -8.01 0.48 11.23
C PRO A 159 -8.27 1.59 12.25
N SER A 160 -7.27 2.45 12.48
CA SER A 160 -7.42 3.57 13.40
C SER A 160 -8.54 4.51 12.95
N GLU A 161 -9.37 4.99 13.89
CA GLU A 161 -10.57 5.78 13.58
C GLU A 161 -10.31 7.02 12.71
N TRP A 162 -9.14 7.64 12.86
CA TRP A 162 -8.77 8.82 12.07
C TRP A 162 -8.67 8.54 10.56
N LEU A 163 -8.45 7.27 10.16
CA LEU A 163 -8.38 6.87 8.76
C LEU A 163 -9.75 6.81 8.08
N ASN A 164 -10.83 6.66 8.86
CA ASN A 164 -12.18 6.41 8.33
C ASN A 164 -12.65 7.53 7.38
N ARG A 165 -12.20 8.77 7.60
CA ARG A 165 -12.57 9.91 6.74
C ARG A 165 -11.83 9.96 5.39
N TYR A 166 -10.83 9.11 5.19
CA TYR A 166 -10.00 9.09 3.98
C TYR A 166 -10.26 7.89 3.08
N GLY A 167 -11.07 6.93 3.53
CA GLY A 167 -11.34 5.70 2.79
C GLY A 167 -11.42 4.50 3.73
N GLY A 168 -11.00 3.36 3.22
CA GLY A 168 -11.17 2.06 3.88
C GLY A 168 -11.43 1.01 2.83
N SER A 169 -12.48 1.17 2.04
CA SER A 169 -12.67 0.39 0.82
C SER A 169 -12.18 1.12 -0.43
N LEU A 170 -12.03 0.38 -1.54
CA LEU A 170 -11.79 0.98 -2.86
C LEU A 170 -12.92 1.95 -3.26
N SER A 171 -14.17 1.64 -2.93
CA SER A 171 -15.33 2.49 -3.22
C SER A 171 -15.26 3.81 -2.44
N ASP A 172 -14.91 3.76 -1.14
CA ASP A 172 -14.77 4.96 -0.32
C ASP A 172 -13.63 5.84 -0.82
N ALA A 173 -12.51 5.24 -1.23
CA ALA A 173 -11.40 5.97 -1.83
C ALA A 173 -11.79 6.67 -3.13
N ILE A 174 -12.63 6.05 -3.98
CA ILE A 174 -13.16 6.69 -5.19
C ILE A 174 -14.04 7.88 -4.85
N LEU A 175 -14.96 7.73 -3.90
CA LEU A 175 -15.81 8.82 -3.44
C LEU A 175 -14.95 9.98 -2.90
N ARG A 176 -13.96 9.65 -2.06
CA ARG A 176 -13.06 10.65 -1.49
C ARG A 176 -12.24 11.38 -2.56
N LEU A 177 -11.69 10.65 -3.53
CA LEU A 177 -10.94 11.25 -4.63
C LEU A 177 -11.85 12.13 -5.51
N SER A 178 -13.09 11.69 -5.75
CA SER A 178 -14.10 12.46 -6.49
C SER A 178 -14.44 13.78 -5.79
N GLU A 179 -14.60 13.76 -4.46
CA GLU A 179 -14.83 14.97 -3.65
C GLU A 179 -13.67 15.96 -3.77
N ILE A 180 -12.42 15.47 -3.70
CA ILE A 180 -11.22 16.32 -3.74
C ILE A 180 -10.98 16.92 -5.13
N THR A 181 -11.25 16.14 -6.18
CA THR A 181 -10.98 16.52 -7.57
C THR A 181 -12.15 17.22 -8.25
N GLY A 182 -13.37 17.03 -7.75
CA GLY A 182 -14.62 17.42 -8.41
C GLY A 182 -15.03 16.51 -9.56
N PHE A 183 -14.25 15.46 -9.87
CA PHE A 183 -14.58 14.50 -10.91
C PHE A 183 -15.75 13.61 -10.47
N LYS A 184 -16.69 13.33 -11.38
CA LYS A 184 -17.85 12.48 -11.11
C LYS A 184 -17.69 11.14 -11.80
N VAL A 185 -17.52 10.10 -11.00
CA VAL A 185 -17.41 8.72 -11.46
C VAL A 185 -18.80 8.14 -11.68
N ARG A 186 -19.03 7.45 -12.81
CA ARG A 186 -20.26 6.69 -13.06
C ARG A 186 -20.34 5.47 -12.14
N LYS A 187 -21.53 5.06 -11.69
CA LYS A 187 -21.63 3.89 -10.81
C LYS A 187 -21.34 2.62 -11.61
N LEU A 188 -20.65 1.66 -11.00
CA LEU A 188 -20.35 0.36 -11.62
C LEU A 188 -21.62 -0.42 -12.03
N GLN A 189 -22.73 -0.21 -11.33
CA GLN A 189 -24.01 -0.85 -11.68
C GLN A 189 -24.55 -0.36 -13.02
N ASP A 190 -24.34 0.91 -13.35
CA ASP A 190 -24.77 1.50 -14.62
C ASP A 190 -23.94 0.95 -15.81
N GLU A 191 -22.76 0.38 -15.55
CA GLU A 191 -21.83 -0.17 -16.56
C GLU A 191 -21.99 -1.69 -16.78
N LEU A 192 -22.64 -2.40 -15.85
CA LEU A 192 -22.92 -3.84 -15.98
C LEU A 192 -24.28 -4.13 -16.64
N GLU A 193 -25.10 -3.10 -16.84
CA GLU A 193 -26.40 -3.15 -17.50
C GLU A 193 -26.38 -2.66 -18.97
N GLU A 194 -25.20 -2.24 -19.49
CA GLU A 194 -24.92 -1.94 -20.91
C GLU A 194 -24.10 -3.05 -21.57
#